data_AF-A0A977ICE6-F1
#
_entry.id   AF-A0A977ICE6-F1
#
_cell.length_a   1.000
_cell.length_b   1.000
_cell.length_c   1.000
_cell.angle_alpha   90.00
_cell.angle_beta   90.00
_cell.angle_gamma   90.00
#
_symmetry.space_group_name_H-M   'P 1'
#
loop_
_entity.id
_entity.type
_entity.pdbx_description
1 polymer ?
#
loop_
_entity_poly.entity_id
_entity_poly.type
_entity_poly.pdbx_seq_one_letter_code
_entity_poly.pdbx_strand_id
1 'polypeptide(L)'
;MIYPKTNDEVLNQEAFRTWQFIRLPEELGGTKNDVSAFRMYSSVCLHLWCLWKYFPDTGRKRGECPCHGSMYDPMTGKAFAGPASLQAPPANVLPELDLEADERGDIWIRPPNWSVNGNGIVGYGRFLKNA
;
A
#
# COMPACT_ATOMS: atom_id res chain seq x y z
N MET A 1 4.16 -5.81 7.38
CA MET A 1 3.03 -6.61 7.94
C MET A 1 2.77 -7.81 7.02
N ILE A 2 2.33 -8.95 7.55
CA ILE A 2 1.96 -10.13 6.74
C ILE A 2 0.45 -10.32 6.77
N TYR A 3 -0.18 -10.42 5.59
CA TYR A 3 -1.62 -10.69 5.45
C TYR A 3 -1.95 -11.34 4.09
N PRO A 4 -2.85 -12.34 4.03
CA PRO A 4 -3.44 -13.03 5.18
C PRO A 4 -2.39 -13.95 5.83
N LYS A 5 -2.29 -13.88 7.16
CA LYS A 5 -1.41 -14.77 7.93
C LYS A 5 -2.07 -16.14 8.07
N THR A 6 -1.28 -17.20 7.92
CA THR A 6 -1.74 -18.59 8.07
C THR A 6 -0.90 -19.34 9.10
N ASN A 7 -1.23 -20.61 9.37
CA ASN A 7 -0.39 -21.48 10.19
C ASN A 7 0.82 -22.05 9.42
N ASP A 8 0.89 -21.85 8.10
CA ASP A 8 2.05 -22.23 7.29
C ASP A 8 3.10 -21.11 7.33
N GLU A 9 4.21 -21.38 8.00
CA GLU A 9 5.31 -20.44 8.18
C GLU A 9 6.05 -20.12 6.87
N VAL A 10 6.13 -21.08 5.94
CA VAL A 10 6.76 -20.87 4.63
C VAL A 10 5.90 -19.92 3.81
N LEU A 11 4.58 -20.14 3.81
CA LEU A 11 3.65 -19.27 3.13
C LEU A 11 3.66 -17.84 3.69
N ASN A 12 3.91 -17.67 4.99
CA ASN A 12 4.02 -16.35 5.62
C ASN A 12 5.31 -15.58 5.26
N GLN A 13 6.27 -16.21 4.58
CA GLN A 13 7.48 -15.55 4.07
C GLN A 13 7.32 -15.04 2.63
N GLU A 14 6.17 -15.32 2.01
CA GLU A 14 5.88 -15.00 0.62
C GLU A 14 5.67 -13.48 0.40
N ALA A 15 6.37 -12.93 -0.60
CA ALA A 15 6.45 -11.48 -0.83
C ALA A 15 5.07 -10.83 -1.09
N PHE A 16 4.15 -11.53 -1.78
CA PHE A 16 2.82 -11.02 -2.12
C PHE A 16 1.88 -10.97 -0.92
N ARG A 17 2.32 -11.45 0.25
CA ARG A 17 1.62 -11.26 1.54
C ARG A 17 2.22 -10.14 2.38
N THR A 18 3.21 -9.41 1.88
CA THR A 18 3.87 -8.35 2.63
C THR A 18 3.26 -6.99 2.33
N TRP A 19 2.90 -6.26 3.39
CA TRP A 19 2.18 -4.99 3.34
C TRP A 19 2.94 -3.89 4.09
N GLN A 20 2.94 -2.69 3.50
CA GLN A 20 3.40 -1.44 4.11
C GLN A 20 2.24 -0.86 4.92
N PHE A 21 2.32 -0.96 6.25
CA PHE A 21 1.43 -0.22 7.13
C PHE A 21 2.09 1.11 7.48
N ILE A 22 1.51 2.21 6.99
CA ILE A 22 2.13 3.53 7.06
C ILE A 22 1.21 4.49 7.80
N ARG A 23 1.81 5.35 8.63
CA ARG A 23 1.16 6.58 9.09
C ARG A 23 1.48 7.67 8.07
N LEU A 24 0.46 8.41 7.66
CA LEU A 24 0.59 9.52 6.73
C LEU A 24 1.42 10.67 7.33
N PRO A 25 1.99 11.55 6.50
CA PRO A 25 2.54 12.82 6.94
C PRO A 25 1.48 13.70 7.62
N GLU A 26 1.93 14.64 8.45
CA GLU A 26 1.06 15.60 9.16
C GLU A 26 0.15 16.37 8.20
N GLU A 27 0.69 16.88 7.10
CA GLU A 27 -0.06 17.63 6.08
C GLU A 27 -1.14 16.81 5.37
N LEU A 28 -1.08 15.48 5.50
CA LEU A 28 -2.05 14.52 4.96
C LEU A 28 -2.95 13.94 6.06
N GLY A 29 -2.94 14.52 7.27
CA GLY A 29 -3.77 14.09 8.40
C GLY A 29 -3.12 13.06 9.32
N GLY A 30 -1.81 12.86 9.22
CA GLY A 30 -1.05 11.89 10.02
C GLY A 30 -1.09 12.10 11.53
N THR A 31 -1.44 13.30 12.00
CA THR A 31 -1.57 13.63 13.43
C THR A 31 -2.92 13.23 14.03
N LYS A 32 -3.88 12.84 13.20
CA LYS A 32 -5.18 12.35 13.69
C LYS A 32 -5.02 11.05 14.48
N ASN A 33 -5.93 10.87 15.44
CA ASN A 33 -6.00 9.68 16.28
C ASN A 33 -7.13 8.74 15.82
N ASP A 34 -7.22 8.50 14.52
CA ASP A 34 -8.19 7.61 13.90
C ASP A 34 -7.58 6.91 12.67
N VAL A 35 -8.31 5.98 12.06
CA VAL A 35 -7.83 5.20 10.90
C VAL A 35 -7.49 6.05 9.68
N SER A 36 -8.01 7.27 9.56
CA SER A 36 -7.73 8.14 8.41
C SER A 36 -6.27 8.58 8.35
N ALA A 37 -5.55 8.53 9.49
CA ALA A 37 -4.12 8.81 9.58
C ALA A 37 -3.24 7.70 8.98
N PHE A 38 -3.80 6.55 8.60
CA PHE A 38 -3.04 5.39 8.17
C PHE A 38 -3.44 4.90 6.77
N ARG A 39 -2.49 4.25 6.09
CA ARG A 39 -2.73 3.49 4.86
C ARG A 39 -2.04 2.13 4.95
N MET A 40 -2.58 1.16 4.22
CA MET A 40 -1.99 -0.17 4.13
C MET A 40 -1.93 -0.63 2.68
N TYR A 41 -0.72 -0.64 2.10
CA TYR A 41 -0.51 -0.98 0.69
C TYR A 41 0.31 -2.27 0.55
N SER A 42 0.12 -2.98 -0.56
CA SER A 42 1.01 -4.09 -0.90
C SER A 42 2.44 -3.57 -1.04
N SER A 43 3.42 -4.33 -0.51
CA SER A 43 4.84 -4.01 -0.65
C SER A 43 5.40 -4.38 -2.02
N VAL A 44 4.60 -5.04 -2.87
CA VAL A 44 5.02 -5.49 -4.20
C VAL A 44 4.94 -4.32 -5.18
N CYS A 45 6.09 -3.86 -5.67
CA CYS A 45 6.18 -2.81 -6.69
C CYS A 45 5.56 -3.29 -8.02
N LEU A 46 4.78 -2.44 -8.68
CA LEU A 46 4.05 -2.80 -9.90
C LEU A 46 4.92 -2.89 -11.16
N HIS A 47 6.18 -2.44 -11.09
CA HIS A 47 7.11 -2.60 -12.21
C HIS A 47 7.51 -4.06 -12.42
N LEU A 48 8.28 -4.62 -11.49
CA LEU A 48 8.84 -5.98 -11.53
C LEU A 48 8.97 -6.55 -10.11
N TRP A 49 7.95 -6.29 -9.27
CA TRP A 49 7.69 -6.97 -8.00
C TRP A 49 8.75 -6.92 -6.90
N CYS A 50 9.75 -6.06 -7.03
CA CYS A 50 10.62 -5.72 -5.90
C CYS A 50 9.81 -5.19 -4.70
N LEU A 51 10.34 -5.38 -3.50
CA LEU A 51 9.74 -4.84 -2.29
C LEU A 51 10.14 -3.37 -2.10
N TRP A 52 9.17 -2.48 -2.20
CA TRP A 52 9.39 -1.04 -1.97
C TRP A 52 9.25 -0.71 -0.47
N LYS A 53 9.77 0.45 -0.06
CA LYS A 53 9.69 0.93 1.33
C LYS A 53 9.11 2.35 1.39
N TYR A 54 8.32 2.63 2.42
CA TYR A 54 7.91 3.99 2.75
C TYR A 54 8.99 4.74 3.54
N PHE A 55 9.25 5.99 3.15
CA PHE A 55 10.16 6.89 3.84
C PHE A 55 9.39 8.08 4.42
N PRO A 56 9.23 8.19 5.75
CA PRO A 56 8.42 9.22 6.39
C PRO A 56 9.17 10.55 6.59
N ASP A 57 10.48 10.58 6.32
CA ASP A 57 11.34 11.73 6.59
C ASP A 57 10.89 12.99 5.86
N THR A 58 11.02 14.15 6.50
CA THR A 58 10.73 15.46 5.90
C THR A 58 11.48 15.63 4.57
N GLY A 59 10.76 16.05 3.52
CA GLY A 59 11.30 16.17 2.16
C GLY A 59 11.32 14.86 1.35
N ARG A 60 11.03 13.71 1.97
CA ARG A 60 10.91 12.40 1.30
C ARG A 60 9.47 11.93 1.20
N LYS A 61 8.82 11.69 2.34
CA LYS A 61 7.37 11.42 2.53
C LYS A 61 6.69 10.62 1.42
N ARG A 62 7.31 9.55 0.92
CA ARG A 62 6.83 8.77 -0.23
C ARG A 62 7.27 7.32 -0.19
N GLY A 63 6.61 6.47 -0.98
CA GLY A 63 7.08 5.12 -1.25
C GLY A 63 8.19 5.13 -2.29
N GLU A 64 9.24 4.34 -2.09
CA GLU A 64 10.33 4.21 -3.06
C GLU A 64 10.71 2.74 -3.27
N CYS A 65 10.73 2.33 -4.55
CA CYS A 65 11.23 1.04 -4.98
C CYS A 65 12.73 1.13 -5.26
N PRO A 66 13.58 0.35 -4.56
CA PRO A 66 15.03 0.46 -4.68
C PRO A 66 15.59 -0.08 -6.01
N CYS A 67 14.83 -0.91 -6.73
CA CYS A 67 15.36 -1.58 -7.93
C CYS A 67 15.46 -0.66 -9.15
N HIS A 68 14.42 0.11 -9.43
CA HIS A 68 14.32 0.91 -10.66
C HIS A 68 13.74 2.32 -10.41
N GLY A 69 13.69 2.76 -9.15
CA GLY A 69 13.32 4.13 -8.80
C GLY A 69 11.84 4.48 -8.96
N SER A 70 10.92 3.50 -8.98
CA SER A 70 9.48 3.82 -8.93
C SER A 70 9.13 4.47 -7.60
N MET A 71 8.39 5.58 -7.64
CA MET A 71 7.94 6.30 -6.45
C MET A 71 6.41 6.32 -6.37
N TYR A 72 5.90 6.12 -5.16
CA TYR A 72 4.47 5.99 -4.88
C TYR A 72 3.99 7.09 -3.94
N ASP A 73 2.85 7.68 -4.29
CA ASP A 73 2.16 8.66 -3.48
C ASP A 73 1.63 7.98 -2.20
N PRO A 74 1.91 8.53 -0.99
CA PRO A 74 1.50 7.89 0.25
C PRO A 74 -0.01 7.94 0.51
N MET A 75 -0.72 8.91 -0.06
CA MET A 75 -2.16 9.08 0.14
C MET A 75 -2.98 8.07 -0.67
N THR A 76 -2.51 7.76 -1.88
CA THR A 76 -3.27 7.03 -2.90
C THR A 76 -2.61 5.72 -3.36
N GLY A 77 -1.32 5.53 -3.10
CA GLY A 77 -0.54 4.41 -3.62
C GLY A 77 -0.33 4.45 -5.13
N LYS A 78 -0.63 5.58 -5.80
CA LYS A 78 -0.39 5.76 -7.24
C LYS A 78 1.10 6.01 -7.49
N ALA A 79 1.66 5.31 -8.46
CA ALA A 79 3.01 5.60 -8.94
C ALA A 79 3.03 6.97 -9.65
N PHE A 80 3.92 7.86 -9.24
CA PHE A 80 4.07 9.19 -9.85
C PHE A 80 5.43 9.42 -10.50
N ALA A 81 6.40 8.54 -10.27
CA ALA A 81 7.69 8.55 -10.93
C ALA A 81 8.23 7.12 -11.15
N GLY A 82 9.19 6.99 -12.06
CA GLY A 82 9.82 5.74 -12.44
C GLY A 82 8.93 4.83 -13.30
N PRO A 83 9.37 3.61 -13.65
CA PRO A 83 8.71 2.82 -14.68
C PRO A 83 7.29 2.35 -14.30
N ALA A 84 6.96 2.20 -13.02
CA ALA A 84 5.59 1.89 -12.61
C ALA A 84 4.59 3.02 -12.93
N SER A 85 5.02 4.29 -12.95
CA SER A 85 4.13 5.42 -13.30
C SER A 85 3.80 5.50 -14.79
N LEU A 86 4.54 4.76 -15.63
CA LEU A 86 4.32 4.69 -17.07
C LEU A 86 3.37 3.55 -17.47
N GLN A 87 2.95 2.71 -16.52
CA GLN A 87 1.98 1.65 -16.79
C GLN A 87 0.56 2.21 -16.91
N ALA A 88 -0.24 1.58 -17.75
CA ALA A 88 -1.66 1.89 -17.86
C ALA A 88 -2.40 1.48 -16.57
N PRO A 89 -3.45 2.22 -16.15
CA PRO A 89 -4.36 1.75 -15.12
C PRO A 89 -4.94 0.36 -15.46
N PRO A 90 -5.10 -0.54 -14.47
CA PRO A 90 -4.89 -0.34 -13.03
C PRO A 90 -3.43 -0.56 -12.56
N ALA A 91 -2.50 -0.87 -13.46
CA ALA A 91 -1.16 -1.33 -13.13
C ALA A 91 -0.16 -0.25 -12.68
N ASN A 92 -0.66 0.95 -12.39
CA ASN A 92 0.10 2.04 -11.81
C ASN A 92 -0.39 2.45 -10.41
N VAL A 93 -1.30 1.70 -9.79
CA VAL A 93 -1.82 2.00 -8.45
C VAL A 93 -1.79 0.77 -7.55
N LEU A 94 -1.07 0.85 -6.42
CA LEU A 94 -0.82 -0.29 -5.53
C LEU A 94 -2.11 -0.88 -4.96
N PRO A 95 -2.24 -2.20 -4.80
CA PRO A 95 -3.32 -2.78 -4.01
C PRO A 95 -3.29 -2.29 -2.56
N GLU A 96 -4.47 -2.13 -1.95
CA GLU A 96 -4.62 -1.57 -0.59
C GLU A 96 -5.55 -2.42 0.26
N LEU A 97 -5.34 -2.43 1.57
CA LEU A 97 -6.27 -3.02 2.54
C LEU A 97 -7.00 -1.90 3.27
N ASP A 98 -8.33 -2.01 3.32
CA ASP A 98 -9.16 -1.09 4.09
C ASP A 98 -9.00 -1.37 5.58
N LEU A 99 -8.87 -0.29 6.36
CA LEU A 99 -8.67 -0.34 7.80
C LEU A 99 -9.91 0.15 8.54
N GLU A 100 -10.18 -0.43 9.70
CA GLU A 100 -11.17 0.05 10.67
C GLU A 100 -10.56 0.04 12.08
N ALA A 101 -11.10 0.84 12.99
CA ALA A 101 -10.70 0.83 14.39
C ALA A 101 -11.89 0.40 15.25
N ASP A 102 -11.62 -0.39 16.28
CA ASP A 102 -12.62 -0.71 17.30
C ASP A 102 -12.69 0.37 18.40
N GLU A 103 -13.61 0.21 19.34
CA GLU A 103 -13.82 1.17 20.45
C GLU A 103 -12.61 1.32 21.38
N ARG A 104 -11.67 0.38 21.34
CA ARG A 104 -10.43 0.40 22.13
C ARG A 104 -9.27 1.06 21.36
N GLY A 105 -9.49 1.38 20.09
CA GLY A 105 -8.47 1.93 19.20
C GLY A 105 -7.59 0.88 18.52
N ASP A 106 -7.93 -0.42 18.62
CA ASP A 106 -7.23 -1.46 17.87
C ASP A 106 -7.58 -1.34 16.38
N ILE A 107 -6.58 -1.46 15.50
CA ILE A 107 -6.76 -1.35 14.05
C ILE A 107 -6.92 -2.74 13.43
N TRP A 108 -7.97 -2.92 12.65
CA TRP A 108 -8.35 -4.15 11.98
C TRP A 108 -8.35 -3.99 10.46
N ILE A 109 -8.10 -5.09 9.73
CA ILE A 109 -8.21 -5.16 8.28
C ILE A 109 -9.61 -5.63 7.93
N ARG A 110 -10.34 -4.85 7.14
CA ARG A 110 -11.67 -5.23 6.64
C ARG A 110 -11.54 -6.35 5.59
N PRO A 111 -12.56 -7.22 5.44
CA PRO A 111 -12.55 -8.24 4.40
C PRO A 111 -12.29 -7.64 3.01
N PRO A 112 -11.18 -8.03 2.34
CA PRO A 112 -10.78 -7.40 1.08
C PRO A 112 -11.59 -7.91 -0.11
N ASN A 113 -11.90 -7.00 -1.02
CA ASN A 113 -12.40 -7.27 -2.36
C ASN A 113 -11.22 -7.27 -3.35
N TRP A 114 -10.72 -8.46 -3.69
CA TRP A 114 -9.56 -8.66 -4.58
C TRP A 114 -9.81 -8.38 -6.08
N SER A 115 -10.83 -7.58 -6.42
CA SER A 115 -11.02 -7.10 -7.79
C SER A 115 -10.23 -5.81 -8.03
N VAL A 116 -9.92 -5.53 -9.30
CA VAL A 116 -9.26 -4.28 -9.71
C VAL A 116 -10.08 -3.02 -9.40
N ASN A 117 -11.40 -3.14 -9.22
CA ASN A 117 -12.27 -2.03 -8.81
C ASN A 117 -12.46 -1.93 -7.28
N GLY A 118 -11.91 -2.88 -6.53
CA GLY A 118 -11.91 -2.93 -5.07
C GLY A 118 -10.53 -2.62 -4.49
N ASN A 119 -9.99 -3.55 -3.72
CA ASN A 119 -8.69 -3.48 -3.06
C ASN A 119 -7.52 -3.76 -4.01
N GLY A 120 -7.79 -4.27 -5.22
CA GLY A 120 -6.77 -4.59 -6.22
C GLY A 120 -6.29 -6.03 -6.18
N ILE A 121 -5.45 -6.37 -7.15
CA ILE A 121 -4.79 -7.69 -7.24
C ILE A 121 -3.30 -7.48 -6.93
N VAL A 122 -2.76 -8.20 -5.95
CA VAL A 122 -1.33 -8.08 -5.58
C VAL A 122 -0.44 -8.38 -6.77
N GLY A 123 0.48 -7.45 -7.06
CA GLY A 123 1.38 -7.50 -8.22
C GLY A 123 0.78 -6.99 -9.53
N TYR A 124 -0.52 -6.68 -9.59
CA TYR A 124 -1.18 -6.13 -10.78
C TYR A 124 -1.78 -4.74 -10.58
N GLY A 125 -2.32 -4.41 -9.39
CA GLY A 125 -2.80 -3.06 -9.08
C GLY A 125 -4.32 -2.93 -8.92
N ARG A 126 -4.79 -1.67 -8.82
CA ARG A 126 -6.21 -1.29 -8.68
C ARG A 126 -6.54 -0.01 -9.44
N PHE A 127 -7.80 0.22 -9.74
CA PHE A 127 -8.29 1.52 -10.18
C PHE A 127 -8.46 2.43 -8.96
N LEU A 128 -8.10 3.71 -9.10
CA LEU A 128 -8.54 4.72 -8.16
C LEU A 128 -10.04 4.93 -8.34
N LYS A 129 -10.81 4.81 -7.26
CA LYS A 129 -12.21 5.26 -7.24
C LYS A 129 -12.19 6.76 -7.58
N ASN A 130 -12.96 7.16 -8.59
CA ASN A 130 -12.94 8.49 -9.21
C ASN A 130 -12.53 9.60 -8.23
N ALA A 131 -11.45 10.31 -8.57
CA ALA A 131 -11.07 11.58 -7.95
C ALA A 131 -12.14 12.64 -8.22
#